data_AF-A0AAV3TZ05-F1
#
_entry.id   AF-A0AAV3TZ05-F1
#
_cell.length_a   1.000
_cell.length_b   1.000
_cell.length_c   1.000
_cell.angle_alpha   90.00
_cell.angle_beta   90.00
_cell.angle_gamma   90.00
#
_symmetry.space_group_name_H-M   'P 1'
#
loop_
_entity.id
_entity.type
_entity.pdbx_description
1 polymer ?
#
loop_
_entity_poly.entity_id
_entity_poly.type
_entity_poly.pdbx_seq_one_letter_code
_entity_poly.pdbx_strand_id
1 'polypeptide(L)'
;MPVNYDEIKTRLKTGSRDWRVESMLRILLQEILHGRCSVSLSQFKQLTRAVLQNGKYDGTGVPVAISSLQAEAELVMGDTALAESYFMAQEHGKLPLSLLMNQSLFMANHGSIKVAAQNLRAGLQQPFEASEYLIEQAEDMLSKIEKDIKIESDDE
;
A
#
# COMPACT_ATOMS: atom_id res chain seq x y z
N MET A 1 -5.22 30.58 4.40
CA MET A 1 -5.23 30.17 5.81
C MET A 1 -4.26 29.01 5.96
N PRO A 2 -3.37 28.99 6.97
CA PRO A 2 -2.52 27.82 7.20
C PRO A 2 -3.40 26.61 7.56
N VAL A 3 -3.06 25.45 7.00
CA VAL A 3 -3.77 24.19 7.27
C VAL A 3 -3.53 23.79 8.73
N ASN A 4 -4.60 23.66 9.53
CA ASN A 4 -4.51 23.18 10.91
C ASN A 4 -4.44 21.65 10.96
N TYR A 5 -3.22 21.12 11.02
CA TYR A 5 -2.95 19.70 10.93
C TYR A 5 -3.50 18.90 12.13
N ASP A 6 -3.50 19.49 13.33
CA ASP A 6 -4.02 18.83 14.53
C ASP A 6 -5.54 18.71 14.51
N GLU A 7 -6.23 19.69 13.94
CA GLU A 7 -7.67 19.63 13.73
C GLU A 7 -8.02 18.50 12.74
N ILE A 8 -7.29 18.39 11.62
CA ILE A 8 -7.49 17.31 10.64
C ILE A 8 -7.25 15.95 11.30
N LYS A 9 -6.13 15.79 12.01
CA LYS A 9 -5.81 14.55 12.74
C LYS A 9 -6.91 14.16 13.72
N THR A 10 -7.43 15.13 14.47
CA THR A 10 -8.52 14.92 15.42
C THR A 10 -9.79 14.47 14.70
N ARG A 11 -10.16 15.15 13.61
CA ARG A 11 -11.34 14.80 12.80
C ARG A 11 -11.23 13.41 12.18
N LEU A 12 -10.06 13.03 11.67
CA LEU A 12 -9.84 11.68 11.13
C LEU A 12 -9.98 10.60 12.22
N LYS A 13 -9.52 10.90 13.43
CA LYS A 13 -9.56 9.95 14.57
C LYS A 13 -10.94 9.77 15.18
N THR A 14 -11.72 10.85 15.34
CA THR A 14 -12.97 10.82 16.14
C THR A 14 -14.24 11.13 15.32
N GLY A 15 -14.08 11.69 14.12
CA GLY A 15 -15.16 12.07 13.22
C GLY A 15 -16.00 10.89 12.76
N SER A 16 -17.14 11.19 12.11
CA SER A 16 -17.95 10.16 11.44
C SER A 16 -17.15 9.47 10.32
N ARG A 17 -17.61 8.29 9.92
CA ARG A 17 -17.00 7.56 8.81
C ARG A 17 -17.13 8.40 7.53
N ASP A 18 -15.99 8.79 6.96
CA ASP A 18 -15.90 9.40 5.63
C ASP A 18 -15.26 8.37 4.68
N TRP A 19 -16.03 7.91 3.70
CA TRP A 19 -15.57 6.90 2.74
C TRP A 19 -14.53 7.45 1.75
N ARG A 20 -14.38 8.77 1.66
CA ARG A 20 -13.40 9.41 0.77
C ARG A 20 -12.00 9.43 1.35
N VAL A 21 -11.84 9.02 2.62
CA VAL A 21 -10.57 9.17 3.37
C VAL A 21 -9.40 8.48 2.68
N GLU A 22 -9.62 7.30 2.08
CA GLU A 22 -8.60 6.59 1.33
C GLU A 22 -8.15 7.41 0.11
N SER A 23 -9.10 7.82 -0.73
CA SER A 23 -8.80 8.60 -1.94
C SER A 23 -8.11 9.92 -1.61
N MET A 24 -8.53 10.59 -0.54
CA MET A 24 -7.90 11.83 -0.08
C MET A 24 -6.45 11.60 0.36
N LEU A 25 -6.17 10.54 1.12
CA LEU A 25 -4.81 10.22 1.57
C LEU A 25 -3.93 9.74 0.40
N ARG A 26 -4.48 9.01 -0.57
CA ARG A 26 -3.76 8.63 -1.79
C ARG A 26 -3.36 9.84 -2.63
N ILE A 27 -4.28 10.78 -2.85
CA ILE A 27 -4.00 12.04 -3.56
C ILE A 27 -2.94 12.84 -2.78
N LEU A 28 -3.07 12.93 -1.46
CA LEU A 28 -2.08 13.61 -0.63
C LEU A 28 -0.69 12.98 -0.78
N LEU A 29 -0.59 11.65 -0.75
CA LEU A 29 0.68 10.94 -0.97
C LEU A 29 1.26 11.29 -2.34
N GLN A 30 0.47 11.25 -3.41
CA GLN A 30 0.93 11.61 -4.75
C GLN A 30 1.44 13.06 -4.83
N GLU A 31 0.74 14.01 -4.22
CA GLU A 31 1.17 15.41 -4.19
C GLU A 31 2.45 15.60 -3.37
N ILE A 32 2.65 14.83 -2.30
CA ILE A 32 3.92 14.79 -1.54
C ILE A 32 5.04 14.24 -2.44
N LEU A 33 4.82 13.10 -3.09
CA LEU A 33 5.81 12.45 -3.96
C LEU A 33 6.22 13.32 -5.15
N HIS A 34 5.30 14.13 -5.68
CA HIS A 34 5.59 15.11 -6.74
C HIS A 34 6.21 16.43 -6.23
N GLY A 35 6.47 16.56 -4.93
CA GLY A 35 7.02 17.78 -4.33
C GLY A 35 6.07 18.98 -4.39
N ARG A 36 4.77 18.75 -4.62
CA ARG A 36 3.71 19.78 -4.71
C ARG A 36 3.05 20.07 -3.37
N CYS A 37 3.32 19.26 -2.36
CA CYS A 37 2.82 19.41 -1.01
C CYS A 37 3.97 19.52 -0.01
N SER A 38 3.85 20.44 0.97
CA SER A 38 4.84 20.62 2.04
C SER A 38 4.66 19.64 3.21
N VAL A 39 3.83 18.61 3.05
CA VAL A 39 3.58 17.61 4.08
C VAL A 39 4.73 16.61 4.12
N SER A 40 5.38 16.50 5.28
CA SER A 40 6.45 15.52 5.49
C SER A 40 5.91 14.09 5.61
N LEU A 41 6.77 13.10 5.37
CA LEU A 41 6.47 11.68 5.62
C LEU A 41 5.96 11.44 7.06
N SER A 42 6.57 12.09 8.05
CA SER A 42 6.11 11.99 9.45
C SER A 42 4.68 12.51 9.63
N GLN A 43 4.34 13.64 9.01
CA GLN A 43 2.99 14.20 9.07
C GLN A 43 1.99 13.32 8.34
N PHE A 44 2.36 12.73 7.20
CA PHE A 44 1.52 11.77 6.50
C PHE A 44 1.22 10.54 7.38
N LYS A 45 2.23 9.95 8.02
CA LYS A 45 2.08 8.83 8.95
C LYS A 45 1.16 9.13 10.13
N GLN A 46 1.17 10.38 10.61
CA GLN A 46 0.26 10.79 11.68
C GLN A 46 -1.20 10.82 11.22
N LEU A 47 -1.47 11.22 9.97
CA LEU A 47 -2.83 11.21 9.42
C LEU A 47 -3.34 9.78 9.21
N THR A 48 -2.53 8.92 8.60
CA THR A 48 -2.90 7.52 8.38
C THR A 48 -3.11 6.80 9.71
N ARG A 49 -2.23 7.02 10.71
CA ARG A 49 -2.42 6.48 12.07
C ARG A 49 -3.70 7.00 12.74
N ALA A 50 -4.09 8.24 12.51
CA ALA A 50 -5.35 8.77 13.03
C ALA A 50 -6.56 8.03 12.45
N VAL A 51 -6.54 7.71 11.15
CA VAL A 51 -7.60 6.89 10.52
C VAL A 51 -7.62 5.47 11.07
N LEU A 52 -6.45 4.84 11.20
CA LEU A 52 -6.33 3.48 11.78
C LEU A 52 -6.78 3.40 13.24
N GLN A 53 -6.74 4.52 13.98
CA GLN A 53 -7.22 4.62 15.37
C GLN A 53 -8.72 4.93 15.46
N ASN A 54 -9.39 5.20 14.35
CA ASN A 54 -10.82 5.46 14.34
C ASN A 54 -11.59 4.13 14.20
N GLY A 55 -12.07 3.60 15.34
CA GLY A 55 -12.81 2.33 15.39
C GLY A 55 -14.09 2.29 14.55
N LYS A 56 -14.54 3.42 13.99
CA LYS A 56 -15.65 3.42 13.01
C LYS A 56 -15.25 2.77 11.70
N TYR A 57 -13.96 2.55 11.41
CA TYR A 57 -13.51 1.82 10.22
C TYR A 57 -13.25 0.34 10.48
N ASP A 58 -13.45 -0.14 11.71
CA ASP A 58 -13.28 -1.54 12.06
C ASP A 58 -14.19 -2.44 11.19
N GLY A 59 -13.63 -3.53 10.68
CA GLY A 59 -14.32 -4.46 9.79
C GLY A 59 -14.60 -3.94 8.37
N THR A 60 -14.05 -2.79 7.97
CA THR A 60 -14.11 -2.28 6.59
C THR A 60 -12.79 -2.56 5.84
N GLY A 61 -12.75 -2.30 4.53
CA GLY A 61 -11.50 -2.35 3.75
C GLY A 61 -10.55 -1.16 3.99
N VAL A 62 -11.01 -0.11 4.66
CA VAL A 62 -10.23 1.13 4.87
C VAL A 62 -8.92 0.88 5.61
N PRO A 63 -8.86 0.13 6.74
CA PRO A 63 -7.60 -0.12 7.44
C PRO A 63 -6.53 -0.76 6.56
N VAL A 64 -6.91 -1.71 5.71
CA VAL A 64 -5.99 -2.35 4.76
C VAL A 64 -5.46 -1.34 3.74
N ALA A 65 -6.35 -0.52 3.17
CA ALA A 65 -5.97 0.49 2.19
C ALA A 65 -5.05 1.55 2.80
N ILE A 66 -5.31 1.99 4.04
CA ILE A 66 -4.48 2.95 4.75
C ILE A 66 -3.10 2.35 5.11
N SER A 67 -3.06 1.10 5.57
CA SER A 67 -1.78 0.41 5.80
C SER A 67 -0.98 0.25 4.51
N SER A 68 -1.65 -0.01 3.38
CA SER A 68 -1.00 -0.06 2.05
C SER A 68 -0.41 1.31 1.68
N LEU A 69 -1.15 2.40 1.89
CA LEU A 69 -0.63 3.76 1.65
C LEU A 69 0.56 4.11 2.56
N GLN A 70 0.59 3.61 3.80
CA GLN A 70 1.76 3.78 4.67
C GLN A 70 2.97 3.02 4.12
N ALA A 71 2.78 1.77 3.70
CA ALA A 71 3.84 0.96 3.11
C ALA A 71 4.36 1.59 1.81
N GLU A 72 3.47 2.09 0.95
CA GLU A 72 3.83 2.85 -0.25
C GLU A 72 4.69 4.08 0.09
N ALA A 73 4.29 4.86 1.09
CA ALA A 73 5.03 6.05 1.51
C ALA A 73 6.42 5.73 2.10
N GLU A 74 6.54 4.66 2.88
CA GLU A 74 7.82 4.17 3.41
C GLU A 74 8.74 3.69 2.30
N LEU A 75 8.19 2.99 1.30
CA LEU A 75 8.99 2.45 0.21
C LEU A 75 9.65 3.55 -0.62
N VAL A 76 8.93 4.65 -0.86
CA VAL A 76 9.40 5.73 -1.74
C VAL A 76 10.23 6.78 -1.01
N MET A 77 9.88 7.11 0.25
CA MET A 77 10.47 8.24 0.97
C MET A 77 11.19 7.85 2.26
N GLY A 78 11.07 6.59 2.69
CA GLY A 78 11.42 6.14 4.01
C GLY A 78 12.35 4.95 4.00
N ASP A 79 12.04 3.99 4.87
CA ASP A 79 12.83 2.78 5.06
C ASP A 79 12.20 1.63 4.26
N THR A 80 12.89 1.20 3.20
CA THR A 80 12.49 0.08 2.35
C THR A 80 12.22 -1.19 3.15
N ALA A 81 13.06 -1.52 4.14
CA ALA A 81 12.88 -2.73 4.95
C ALA A 81 11.62 -2.63 5.82
N LEU A 82 11.32 -1.44 6.34
CA LEU A 82 10.07 -1.19 7.06
C LEU A 82 8.85 -1.32 6.14
N ALA A 83 8.93 -0.78 4.91
CA ALA A 83 7.87 -0.91 3.91
C ALA A 83 7.57 -2.37 3.57
N GLU A 84 8.61 -3.16 3.32
CA GLU A 84 8.51 -4.59 3.03
C GLU A 84 7.86 -5.35 4.19
N SER A 85 8.20 -5.01 5.44
CA SER A 85 7.56 -5.62 6.61
C SER A 85 6.05 -5.36 6.67
N TYR A 86 5.59 -4.19 6.22
CA TYR A 86 4.16 -3.86 6.18
C TYR A 86 3.40 -4.65 5.11
N PHE A 87 4.00 -4.88 3.94
CA PHE A 87 3.38 -5.71 2.90
C PHE A 87 3.33 -7.18 3.33
N MET A 88 4.41 -7.68 3.95
CA MET A 88 4.53 -9.08 4.33
C MET A 88 3.74 -9.46 5.59
N ALA A 89 3.39 -8.50 6.46
CA ALA A 89 2.56 -8.74 7.65
C ALA A 89 1.06 -8.90 7.36
N GLN A 90 0.63 -8.74 6.11
CA GLN A 90 -0.78 -8.81 5.73
C GLN A 90 -1.29 -10.26 5.72
N GLU A 91 -2.56 -10.47 6.05
CA GLU A 91 -3.21 -11.78 5.89
C GLU A 91 -3.66 -11.95 4.43
N HIS A 92 -2.77 -12.42 3.56
CA HIS A 92 -3.00 -12.50 2.10
C HIS A 92 -4.30 -13.20 1.70
N GLY A 93 -4.72 -14.24 2.42
CA GLY A 93 -5.98 -14.97 2.16
C GLY A 93 -7.27 -14.20 2.44
N LYS A 94 -7.18 -12.97 2.94
CA LYS A 94 -8.33 -12.05 3.16
C LYS A 94 -8.27 -10.81 2.28
N LEU A 95 -7.28 -10.70 1.42
CA LEU A 95 -7.07 -9.53 0.57
C LEU A 95 -7.46 -9.83 -0.87
N PRO A 96 -8.24 -8.96 -1.52
CA PRO A 96 -8.57 -9.15 -2.93
C PRO A 96 -7.29 -9.29 -3.77
N LEU A 97 -7.24 -10.29 -4.64
CA LEU A 97 -6.05 -10.56 -5.46
C LEU A 97 -5.62 -9.32 -6.28
N SER A 98 -6.58 -8.51 -6.74
CA SER A 98 -6.32 -7.27 -7.47
C SER A 98 -5.52 -6.24 -6.65
N LEU A 99 -5.76 -6.18 -5.33
CA LEU A 99 -4.98 -5.33 -4.43
C LEU A 99 -3.54 -5.85 -4.31
N LEU A 100 -3.37 -7.17 -4.13
CA LEU A 100 -2.04 -7.79 -4.03
C LEU A 100 -1.24 -7.62 -5.34
N MET A 101 -1.90 -7.69 -6.50
CA MET A 101 -1.29 -7.36 -7.79
C MET A 101 -0.81 -5.90 -7.81
N ASN A 102 -1.66 -4.94 -7.44
CA ASN A 102 -1.27 -3.53 -7.43
C ASN A 102 -0.10 -3.24 -6.48
N GLN A 103 -0.12 -3.80 -5.27
CA GLN A 103 0.98 -3.69 -4.31
C GLN A 103 2.28 -4.29 -4.88
N SER A 104 2.19 -5.45 -5.53
CA SER A 104 3.35 -6.12 -6.12
C SER A 104 3.94 -5.31 -7.29
N LEU A 105 3.10 -4.73 -8.15
CA LEU A 105 3.55 -3.85 -9.22
C LEU A 105 4.26 -2.62 -8.64
N PHE A 106 3.68 -2.03 -7.60
CA PHE A 106 4.26 -0.89 -6.92
C PHE A 106 5.64 -1.22 -6.32
N MET A 107 5.76 -2.36 -5.63
CA MET A 107 7.03 -2.82 -5.06
C MET A 107 8.09 -3.06 -6.13
N ALA A 108 7.73 -3.73 -7.23
CA ALA A 108 8.65 -3.99 -8.35
C ALA A 108 9.17 -2.68 -8.97
N ASN A 109 8.28 -1.71 -9.21
CA ASN A 109 8.65 -0.42 -9.78
C ASN A 109 9.57 0.44 -8.89
N HIS A 110 9.71 0.10 -7.61
CA HIS A 110 10.55 0.83 -6.65
C HIS A 110 11.72 -0.02 -6.13
N GLY A 111 12.10 -1.08 -6.86
CA GLY A 111 13.32 -1.87 -6.58
C GLY A 111 13.15 -3.00 -5.56
N SER A 112 11.98 -3.18 -4.95
CA SER A 112 11.68 -4.32 -4.07
C SER A 112 11.12 -5.51 -4.85
N ILE A 113 11.78 -5.88 -5.96
CA ILE A 113 11.26 -6.85 -6.92
C ILE A 113 11.11 -8.27 -6.34
N LYS A 114 12.02 -8.68 -5.45
CA LYS A 114 11.95 -9.98 -4.76
C LYS A 114 10.73 -10.06 -3.82
N VAL A 115 10.44 -8.98 -3.10
CA VAL A 115 9.27 -8.90 -2.20
C VAL A 115 7.99 -8.79 -2.99
N ALA A 116 8.00 -8.09 -4.13
CA ALA A 116 6.87 -8.08 -5.07
C ALA A 116 6.47 -9.50 -5.51
N ALA A 117 7.44 -10.31 -5.95
CA ALA A 117 7.20 -11.70 -6.33
C ALA A 117 6.64 -12.51 -5.15
N GLN A 118 7.22 -12.34 -3.95
CA GLN A 118 6.76 -13.06 -2.76
C GLN A 118 5.32 -12.71 -2.38
N ASN A 119 4.96 -11.42 -2.39
CA ASN A 119 3.62 -10.93 -2.10
C ASN A 119 2.58 -11.49 -3.07
N LEU A 120 2.89 -11.45 -4.38
CA LEU A 120 1.99 -11.97 -5.41
C LEU A 120 1.85 -13.49 -5.34
N ARG A 121 2.94 -14.21 -5.07
CA ARG A 121 2.91 -15.66 -4.88
C ARG A 121 2.06 -16.06 -3.67
N ALA A 122 2.16 -15.33 -2.56
CA ALA A 122 1.33 -15.56 -1.39
C ALA A 122 -0.17 -15.34 -1.70
N GLY A 123 -0.50 -14.29 -2.47
CA GLY A 123 -1.86 -14.05 -2.95
C GLY A 123 -2.40 -15.15 -3.85
N LEU A 124 -1.58 -15.68 -4.76
CA LEU A 124 -1.95 -16.77 -5.67
C LEU A 124 -2.14 -18.13 -4.96
N GLN A 125 -1.51 -18.35 -3.81
CA GLN A 125 -1.72 -19.57 -3.02
C GLN A 125 -3.10 -19.63 -2.35
N GLN A 126 -3.66 -18.47 -2.01
CA GLN A 126 -4.97 -18.35 -1.34
C GLN A 126 -5.78 -17.21 -1.97
N PRO A 127 -6.20 -17.37 -3.25
CA PRO A 127 -6.80 -16.27 -4.00
C PRO A 127 -8.17 -15.92 -3.40
N PHE A 128 -8.29 -14.69 -2.90
CA PHE A 128 -9.52 -14.13 -2.36
C PHE A 128 -10.12 -13.13 -3.34
N GLU A 129 -11.45 -13.17 -3.51
CA GLU A 129 -12.20 -12.34 -4.48
C GLU A 129 -11.59 -12.35 -5.89
N ALA A 130 -11.13 -13.51 -6.37
CA ALA A 130 -10.45 -13.65 -7.65
C ALA A 130 -11.31 -14.41 -8.66
N SER A 131 -11.45 -13.86 -9.88
CA SER A 131 -11.93 -14.60 -11.04
C SER A 131 -10.78 -15.38 -11.69
N GLU A 132 -11.10 -16.40 -12.50
CA GLU A 132 -10.08 -17.13 -13.28
C GLU A 132 -9.23 -16.19 -14.12
N TYR A 133 -9.87 -15.22 -14.78
CA TYR A 133 -9.16 -14.18 -15.55
C TYR A 133 -8.16 -13.38 -14.69
N LEU A 134 -8.53 -13.02 -13.45
CA LEU A 134 -7.65 -12.26 -12.56
C LEU A 134 -6.48 -13.14 -12.08
N ILE A 135 -6.71 -14.43 -11.88
CA ILE A 135 -5.66 -15.40 -11.54
C ILE A 135 -4.66 -15.50 -12.71
N GLU A 136 -5.13 -15.68 -13.94
CA GLU A 136 -4.27 -15.73 -15.14
C GLU A 136 -3.43 -14.45 -15.29
N GLN A 137 -4.02 -13.27 -15.07
CA GLN A 137 -3.28 -12.01 -15.10
C GLN A 137 -2.23 -11.92 -13.98
N ALA A 138 -2.55 -12.39 -12.78
CA ALA A 138 -1.61 -12.42 -11.67
C ALA A 138 -0.45 -13.40 -11.92
N GLU A 139 -0.71 -14.56 -12.54
CA GLU A 139 0.33 -15.52 -12.93
C GLU A 139 1.26 -14.97 -14.02
N ASP A 140 0.71 -14.33 -15.06
CA ASP A 140 1.50 -13.65 -16.10
C ASP A 140 2.37 -12.53 -15.51
N MET A 141 1.80 -11.76 -14.59
CA MET A 141 2.55 -10.72 -13.86
C MET A 141 3.68 -11.32 -13.01
N LEU A 142 3.42 -12.39 -12.26
CA LEU A 142 4.44 -13.06 -11.45
C LEU A 142 5.58 -13.60 -12.34
N SER A 143 5.24 -14.24 -13.46
CA SER A 143 6.22 -14.76 -14.42
C SER A 143 7.16 -13.67 -14.95
N LYS A 144 6.64 -12.47 -15.24
CA LYS A 144 7.45 -11.32 -15.66
C LYS A 144 8.39 -10.85 -14.56
N ILE A 145 7.87 -10.68 -13.34
CA ILE A 145 8.68 -10.27 -12.17
C ILE A 145 9.80 -11.28 -11.91
N GLU A 146 9.51 -12.59 -11.96
CA GLU A 146 10.50 -13.64 -11.75
C GLU A 146 11.57 -13.68 -12.84
N LYS A 147 11.21 -13.33 -14.09
CA LYS A 147 12.17 -13.21 -15.17
C LYS A 147 13.11 -12.02 -14.93
N ASP A 148 12.58 -10.88 -14.52
CA ASP A 148 13.38 -9.68 -14.24
C ASP A 148 14.37 -9.94 -13.08
N ILE A 149 13.95 -10.67 -12.04
CA ILE A 149 14.85 -11.11 -10.95
C ILE A 149 16.04 -11.93 -11.47
N LYS A 150 15.81 -12.84 -12.43
CA LYS A 150 16.89 -13.67 -12.99
C LYS A 150 17.89 -12.85 -13.79
N ILE A 151 17.40 -11.85 -14.52
CA ILE A 151 18.26 -10.94 -15.28
C ILE A 151 19.15 -10.14 -14.32
N GLU A 152 18.58 -9.58 -13.25
CA GLU A 152 19.37 -8.86 -12.23
C GLU A 152 20.45 -9.74 -11.59
N SER A 153 20.18 -11.03 -11.36
CA SER A 153 21.17 -11.94 -10.76
C SER A 153 22.30 -12.38 -11.69
N ASP A 154 22.11 -12.26 -13.01
CA ASP A 154 23.12 -12.61 -14.01
C ASP A 154 24.10 -11.43 -14.28
N ASP A 155 23.75 -10.22 -13.83
CA ASP A 155 24.52 -8.98 -14.00
C ASP A 155 25.36 -8.58 -12.75
N GLU A 156 25.23 -9.29 -11.62
CA GLU A 156 26.03 -9.14 -10.38
C GLU A 156 27.22 -10.11 -10.28
#